data_AF-A0A432K2L7-F1
#
_entry.id   AF-A0A432K2L7-F1
#
_cell.length_a   1.000
_cell.length_b   1.000
_cell.length_c   1.000
_cell.angle_alpha   90.00
_cell.angle_beta   90.00
_cell.angle_gamma   90.00
#
_symmetry.space_group_name_H-M   'P 1'
#
loop_
_entity.id
_entity.type
_entity.pdbx_description
1 polymer ?
#
loop_
_entity_poly.entity_id
_entity_poly.type
_entity_poly.pdbx_seq_one_letter_code
_entity_poly.pdbx_strand_id
1 'polypeptide(L)'
;MEKLSIQDASRRLNISQRDVREYIRSGELKAERDSDSEHGRWLVEMPGDDWQDKFKTYLDELDASITRWWWTNKQKTGYVHYLEKTGIENVEPDYLCGHRSENLWSSAGHESNQRCIECLMRATEQGLPLFEEEVSGG
;
A
#
# COMPACT_ATOMS: atom_id res chain seq x y z
N MET A 1 10.17 10.05 -23.48
CA MET A 1 9.73 10.77 -22.26
C MET A 1 8.52 11.59 -22.64
N GLU A 2 7.33 11.21 -22.16
CA GLU A 2 6.07 11.85 -22.52
C GLU A 2 5.91 13.16 -21.73
N LYS A 3 5.39 14.22 -22.37
CA LYS A 3 5.14 15.52 -21.73
C LYS A 3 3.65 15.83 -21.79
N LEU A 4 3.04 16.00 -20.63
CA LEU A 4 1.59 16.17 -20.50
C LEU A 4 1.23 17.53 -19.90
N SER A 5 0.00 17.99 -20.13
CA SER A 5 -0.52 19.12 -19.36
C SER A 5 -0.64 18.72 -17.87
N ILE A 6 -0.67 19.70 -16.95
CA ILE A 6 -0.92 19.42 -15.52
C ILE A 6 -2.24 18.65 -15.32
N GLN A 7 -3.25 18.93 -16.15
CA GLN A 7 -4.54 18.24 -16.08
C GLN A 7 -4.42 16.77 -16.49
N ASP A 8 -3.70 16.48 -17.57
CA ASP A 8 -3.52 15.11 -18.05
C ASP A 8 -2.58 14.31 -17.16
N ALA A 9 -1.53 14.95 -16.63
CA ALA A 9 -0.65 14.37 -15.62
C ALA A 9 -1.42 13.99 -14.36
N SER A 10 -2.31 14.87 -13.88
CA SER A 10 -3.20 14.59 -12.73
C SER A 10 -4.07 13.35 -12.96
N ARG A 11 -4.65 13.19 -14.16
CA ARG A 11 -5.43 12.00 -14.51
C ARG A 11 -4.56 10.75 -14.58
N ARG A 12 -3.37 10.84 -15.18
CA ARG A 12 -2.48 9.71 -15.40
C ARG A 12 -1.87 9.18 -14.10
N LEU A 13 -1.48 10.08 -13.19
CA LEU A 13 -0.89 9.76 -11.89
C LEU A 13 -1.95 9.47 -10.81
N ASN A 14 -3.23 9.74 -11.10
CA ASN A 14 -4.35 9.63 -10.17
C ASN A 14 -4.14 10.46 -8.88
N ILE A 15 -3.70 11.71 -9.04
CA ILE A 15 -3.50 12.68 -7.95
C ILE A 15 -4.08 14.04 -8.34
N SER A 16 -4.32 14.93 -7.37
CA SER A 16 -4.90 16.24 -7.67
C SER A 16 -3.93 17.14 -8.45
N GLN A 17 -4.44 18.07 -9.26
CA GLN A 17 -3.59 19.06 -9.94
C GLN A 17 -2.80 19.94 -8.96
N ARG A 18 -3.31 20.12 -7.73
CA ARG A 18 -2.59 20.83 -6.66
C ARG A 18 -1.34 20.05 -6.27
N ASP A 19 -1.46 18.75 -6.07
CA ASP A 19 -0.35 17.89 -5.65
C ASP A 19 0.68 17.75 -6.78
N VAL A 20 0.24 17.66 -8.04
CA VAL A 20 1.14 17.75 -9.22
C VAL A 20 2.00 19.03 -9.16
N ARG A 21 1.40 20.19 -8.86
CA ARG A 21 2.14 21.45 -8.73
C ARG A 21 3.07 21.46 -7.53
N GLU A 22 2.72 20.79 -6.44
CA GLU A 22 3.56 20.65 -5.27
C GLU A 22 4.79 19.80 -5.57
N TYR A 23 4.62 18.64 -6.22
CA TYR A 23 5.72 17.80 -6.67
C TYR A 23 6.66 18.51 -7.66
N ILE A 24 6.13 19.38 -8.51
CA ILE A 24 6.97 20.23 -9.38
C ILE A 24 7.78 21.23 -8.55
N ARG A 25 7.18 21.84 -7.52
CA ARG A 25 7.87 22.80 -6.65
C ARG A 25 8.92 22.15 -5.76
N SER A 26 8.69 20.91 -5.30
CA SER A 26 9.67 20.15 -4.52
C SER A 26 10.78 19.53 -5.37
N GLY A 27 10.64 19.55 -6.70
CA GLY A 27 11.61 18.98 -7.65
C GLY A 27 11.45 17.48 -7.90
N GLU A 28 10.41 16.86 -7.35
CA GLU A 28 10.09 15.44 -7.53
C GLU A 28 9.45 15.14 -8.89
N LEU A 29 8.77 16.12 -9.49
CA LEU A 29 8.34 16.10 -10.88
C LEU A 29 9.04 17.20 -11.66
N LYS A 30 9.47 16.89 -12.89
CA LYS A 30 10.03 17.88 -13.80
C LYS A 30 8.94 18.53 -14.62
N ALA A 31 9.04 19.83 -14.81
CA ALA A 31 8.14 20.56 -15.69
C ALA A 31 8.89 21.66 -16.45
N GLU A 32 8.43 21.93 -17.65
CA GLU A 32 8.96 22.99 -18.51
C GLU A 32 7.81 23.85 -19.06
N ARG A 33 8.14 25.06 -19.52
CA ARG A 33 7.20 25.89 -20.24
C ARG A 33 7.08 25.38 -21.67
N ASP A 34 5.84 25.25 -22.12
CA ASP A 34 5.50 24.97 -23.50
C ASP A 34 5.91 26.16 -24.38
N SER A 35 6.90 25.96 -25.24
CA SER A 35 7.41 26.99 -26.16
C SER A 35 6.37 27.41 -27.19
N ASP A 36 5.41 26.53 -27.47
CA ASP A 36 4.42 26.72 -28.53
C ASP A 36 3.11 27.31 -27.98
N SER A 37 3.06 27.58 -26.68
CA SER A 37 1.90 28.17 -26.01
C SER A 37 2.01 29.69 -25.90
N GLU A 38 1.13 30.41 -26.59
CA GLU A 38 1.00 31.88 -26.46
C GLU A 38 0.73 32.35 -25.01
N HIS A 39 0.12 31.48 -24.19
CA HIS A 39 -0.23 31.78 -22.80
C HIS A 39 0.73 31.17 -21.77
N GLY A 40 1.83 30.53 -22.21
CA GLY A 40 2.85 30.00 -21.31
C GLY A 40 2.37 28.82 -20.46
N ARG A 41 1.71 27.84 -21.08
CA ARG A 41 1.34 26.55 -20.48
C ARG A 41 2.57 25.84 -19.89
N TRP A 42 2.37 25.13 -18.79
CA TRP A 42 3.37 24.22 -18.23
C TRP A 42 3.10 22.79 -18.66
N LEU A 43 4.15 22.11 -19.09
CA LEU A 43 4.19 20.69 -19.42
C LEU A 43 4.95 19.95 -18.34
N VAL A 44 4.36 18.86 -17.85
CA VAL A 44 4.95 17.95 -16.89
C VAL A 44 5.60 16.80 -17.65
N GLU A 45 6.86 16.54 -17.35
CA GLU A 45 7.58 15.36 -17.83
C GLU A 45 7.09 14.15 -17.03
N MET A 46 6.46 13.20 -17.71
CA MET A 46 5.89 12.04 -17.03
C MET A 46 7.01 11.18 -16.44
N PRO A 47 6.93 10.86 -15.15
CA PRO A 47 7.95 10.03 -14.51
C PRO A 47 7.83 8.57 -14.97
N GLY A 48 8.81 7.75 -14.59
CA GLY A 48 8.80 6.31 -14.88
C GLY A 48 7.65 5.58 -14.18
N ASP A 49 7.43 4.32 -14.58
CA ASP A 49 6.39 3.47 -13.99
C ASP A 49 6.64 3.13 -12.51
N ASP A 50 7.85 3.36 -12.02
CA ASP A 50 8.30 3.21 -10.63
C ASP A 50 7.93 4.41 -9.74
N TRP A 51 7.46 5.50 -10.32
CA TRP A 51 7.10 6.68 -9.56
C TRP A 51 5.76 6.50 -8.83
N GLN A 52 5.78 6.78 -7.54
CA GLN A 52 4.61 6.80 -6.68
C GLN A 52 4.50 8.13 -5.94
N ASP A 53 3.28 8.55 -5.67
CA ASP A 53 3.04 9.72 -4.83
C ASP A 53 3.25 9.37 -3.35
N LYS A 54 3.61 10.37 -2.54
CA LYS A 54 3.90 10.22 -1.11
C LYS A 54 2.78 9.57 -0.32
N PHE A 55 1.52 9.75 -0.72
CA PHE A 55 0.40 9.15 0.00
C PHE A 55 0.32 7.66 -0.27
N LYS A 56 0.50 7.21 -1.53
CA LYS A 56 0.63 5.79 -1.85
C LYS A 56 1.85 5.17 -1.17
N THR A 57 3.01 5.82 -1.22
CA THR A 57 4.21 5.35 -0.51
C THR A 57 3.94 5.20 0.99
N TYR A 58 3.29 6.19 1.61
CA TYR A 58 2.90 6.11 3.01
C TYR A 58 1.94 4.95 3.30
N LEU A 59 0.97 4.68 2.42
CA LEU A 59 0.06 3.53 2.58
C LEU A 59 0.79 2.21 2.43
N ASP A 60 1.71 2.10 1.46
CA ASP A 60 2.52 0.90 1.24
C ASP A 60 3.46 0.66 2.44
N GLU A 61 4.09 1.70 2.98
CA GLU A 61 4.90 1.64 4.20
C GLU A 61 4.06 1.26 5.42
N LEU A 62 2.87 1.84 5.58
CA LEU A 62 1.95 1.51 6.66
C LEU A 62 1.54 0.04 6.56
N ASP A 63 1.17 -0.43 5.37
CA ASP A 63 0.79 -1.81 5.13
C ASP A 63 1.95 -2.78 5.40
N ALA A 64 3.16 -2.38 4.99
CA ALA A 64 4.40 -3.07 5.28
C ALA A 64 4.85 -2.95 6.75
N SER A 65 4.15 -2.22 7.63
CA SER A 65 4.46 -2.12 9.06
C SER A 65 3.48 -2.89 9.96
N ILE A 66 2.34 -3.31 9.40
CA ILE A 66 1.26 -3.95 10.13
C ILE A 66 1.48 -5.47 10.17
N THR A 67 1.34 -6.07 11.36
CA THR A 67 1.34 -7.52 11.51
C THR A 67 0.25 -8.16 10.65
N ARG A 68 0.58 -9.22 9.90
CA ARG A 68 -0.38 -9.95 9.06
C ARG A 68 -1.22 -10.94 9.86
N TRP A 69 -0.90 -11.14 11.13
CA TRP A 69 -1.62 -12.05 12.01
C TRP A 69 -2.76 -11.33 12.73
N TRP A 70 -3.98 -11.89 12.66
CA TRP A 70 -5.16 -11.29 13.28
C TRP A 70 -6.05 -12.33 13.96
N TRP A 71 -6.65 -11.93 15.08
CA TRP A 71 -7.75 -12.69 15.67
C TRP A 71 -9.01 -12.45 14.84
N THR A 72 -9.83 -13.50 14.74
CA THR A 72 -11.08 -13.51 13.97
C THR A 72 -12.31 -13.30 14.84
N ASN A 73 -12.13 -13.10 16.15
CA ASN A 73 -13.19 -12.84 17.11
C ASN A 73 -12.75 -11.89 18.23
N LYS A 74 -13.73 -11.18 18.81
CA LYS A 74 -13.51 -10.22 19.91
C LYS A 74 -12.97 -10.87 21.17
N GLN A 75 -13.31 -12.13 21.41
CA GLN A 75 -12.91 -12.89 22.60
C GLN A 75 -11.43 -13.30 22.56
N LYS A 76 -10.77 -13.16 21.40
CA LYS A 76 -9.37 -13.57 21.16
C LYS A 76 -9.11 -15.03 21.56
N THR A 77 -10.06 -15.89 21.23
CA THR A 77 -9.96 -17.33 21.47
C THR A 77 -9.74 -18.09 20.17
N GLY A 78 -9.18 -19.31 20.27
CA GLY A 78 -8.89 -20.15 19.11
C GLY A 78 -7.53 -19.85 18.51
N TYR A 79 -7.49 -19.68 17.20
CA TYR A 79 -6.25 -19.43 16.46
C TYR A 79 -6.20 -18.03 15.85
N VAL A 80 -4.99 -17.56 15.64
CA VAL A 80 -4.65 -16.34 14.91
C VAL A 80 -4.43 -16.71 13.45
N HIS A 81 -5.00 -15.94 12.53
CA HIS A 81 -4.98 -16.22 11.10
C HIS A 81 -4.20 -15.16 10.35
N TYR A 82 -3.55 -15.57 9.25
CA TYR A 82 -2.71 -14.69 8.43
C TYR A 82 -3.54 -14.05 7.32
N LEU A 83 -3.54 -12.72 7.25
CA LEU A 83 -4.20 -11.96 6.20
C LEU A 83 -3.42 -12.05 4.88
N GLU A 84 -4.10 -12.52 3.85
CA GLU A 84 -3.57 -12.57 2.49
C GLU A 84 -3.48 -11.16 1.89
N LYS A 85 -4.49 -10.33 2.12
CA LYS A 85 -4.53 -8.93 1.69
C LYS A 85 -5.18 -8.07 2.77
N THR A 86 -4.51 -6.98 3.10
CA THR A 86 -5.03 -5.81 3.81
C THR A 86 -5.75 -4.91 2.81
N GLY A 87 -6.79 -5.44 2.16
CA GLY A 87 -7.60 -4.62 1.29
C GLY A 87 -8.29 -3.54 2.14
N ILE A 88 -7.81 -2.30 2.10
CA ILE A 88 -8.54 -1.13 2.62
C ILE A 88 -9.94 -1.04 1.96
N GLU A 89 -10.10 -1.67 0.79
CA GLU A 89 -11.35 -1.79 0.03
C GLU A 89 -12.18 -3.05 0.32
N ASN A 90 -11.64 -4.04 1.04
CA ASN A 90 -12.36 -5.30 1.29
C ASN A 90 -13.23 -5.18 2.55
N VAL A 91 -14.54 -5.41 2.39
CA VAL A 91 -15.52 -5.43 3.49
C VAL A 91 -15.25 -6.60 4.45
N GLU A 92 -14.67 -7.69 3.94
CA GLU A 92 -14.32 -8.88 4.70
C GLU A 92 -12.82 -9.20 4.55
N PRO A 93 -12.10 -9.51 5.64
CA PRO A 93 -10.72 -9.97 5.58
C PRO A 93 -10.54 -11.32 4.88
N ASP A 94 -9.60 -11.35 3.92
CA ASP A 94 -9.16 -12.57 3.25
C ASP A 94 -7.97 -13.18 4.02
N TYR A 95 -8.16 -14.38 4.56
CA TYR A 95 -7.09 -15.12 5.23
C TYR A 95 -6.53 -16.22 4.34
N LEU A 96 -5.23 -16.52 4.47
CA LEU A 96 -4.56 -17.54 3.65
C LEU A 96 -5.21 -18.92 3.74
N CYS A 97 -5.79 -19.29 4.89
CA CYS A 97 -6.51 -20.58 5.05
C CYS A 97 -7.97 -20.53 4.57
N GLY A 98 -8.45 -19.43 4.00
CA GLY A 98 -9.84 -19.25 3.58
C GLY A 98 -10.83 -19.09 4.73
N HIS A 99 -10.35 -18.78 5.95
CA HIS A 99 -11.24 -18.44 7.07
C HIS A 99 -12.02 -17.16 6.71
N ARG A 100 -13.24 -17.03 7.24
CA ARG A 100 -14.06 -15.82 7.06
C ARG A 100 -14.36 -15.21 8.40
N SER A 101 -14.16 -13.91 8.53
CA SER A 101 -14.62 -13.13 9.67
C SER A 101 -15.16 -11.80 9.18
N GLU A 102 -16.09 -11.20 9.93
CA GLU A 102 -16.64 -9.88 9.58
C GLU A 102 -15.73 -8.74 10.03
N ASN A 103 -14.80 -9.01 10.95
CA ASN A 103 -13.98 -8.01 11.62
C ASN A 103 -12.59 -8.57 11.93
N LEU A 104 -11.70 -7.65 12.31
CA LEU A 104 -10.31 -7.91 12.68
C LEU A 104 -10.03 -7.44 14.10
N TRP A 105 -9.30 -8.25 14.86
CA TRP A 105 -8.85 -7.88 16.19
C TRP A 105 -7.35 -8.10 16.33
N SER A 106 -6.65 -7.07 16.85
CA SER A 106 -5.19 -7.08 16.97
C SER A 106 -4.69 -8.32 17.71
N SER A 107 -3.75 -9.01 17.07
CA SER A 107 -3.04 -10.17 17.61
C SER A 107 -1.74 -9.82 18.35
N ALA A 108 -1.49 -8.54 18.64
CA ALA A 108 -0.30 -8.13 19.35
C ALA A 108 -0.08 -8.98 20.62
N GLY A 109 1.10 -9.57 20.75
CA GLY A 109 1.47 -10.45 21.86
C GLY A 109 0.91 -11.87 21.82
N HIS A 110 0.38 -12.35 20.68
CA HIS A 110 0.01 -13.77 20.54
C HIS A 110 1.24 -14.69 20.58
N GLU A 111 1.06 -15.89 21.12
CA GLU A 111 2.09 -16.92 21.13
C GLU A 111 2.17 -17.65 19.78
N SER A 112 3.35 -18.16 19.42
CA SER A 112 3.55 -18.88 18.15
C SER A 112 2.66 -20.13 18.02
N ASN A 113 2.33 -20.79 19.14
CA ASN A 113 1.43 -21.95 19.19
C ASN A 113 -0.05 -21.59 18.94
N GLN A 114 -0.41 -20.30 18.96
CA GLN A 114 -1.76 -19.81 18.68
C GLN A 114 -1.97 -19.55 17.18
N ARG A 115 -0.93 -19.68 16.35
CA ARG A 115 -1.04 -19.46 14.91
C ARG A 115 -1.74 -20.62 14.23
N CYS A 116 -2.64 -20.31 13.29
CA CYS A 116 -3.24 -21.30 12.42
C CYS A 116 -2.15 -22.00 11.59
N ILE A 117 -2.06 -23.33 11.71
CA ILE A 117 -1.00 -24.11 11.06
C ILE A 117 -1.05 -24.01 9.53
N GLU A 118 -2.26 -23.97 8.95
CA GLU A 118 -2.43 -23.84 7.50
C GLU A 118 -1.95 -22.47 7.00
N CYS A 119 -2.26 -21.40 7.74
CA CYS A 119 -1.75 -20.07 7.43
C CYS A 119 -0.22 -20.03 7.50
N LEU A 120 0.37 -20.66 8.53
CA LEU A 120 1.82 -20.71 8.71
C LEU A 120 2.50 -21.46 7.55
N MET A 121 1.96 -22.60 7.14
CA MET A 121 2.48 -23.38 6.01
C MET A 121 2.43 -22.58 4.71
N ARG A 122 1.27 -22.02 4.36
CA ARG A 122 1.09 -21.24 3.12
C ARG A 122 1.97 -19.99 3.11
N ALA A 123 2.07 -19.27 4.23
CA ALA A 123 2.94 -18.10 4.33
C ALA A 123 4.41 -18.48 4.14
N THR A 124 4.85 -19.59 4.73
CA THR A 124 6.22 -20.11 4.56
C THR A 124 6.50 -20.51 3.12
N GLU A 125 5.58 -21.24 2.48
CA GLU A 125 5.69 -21.66 1.07
C GLU A 125 5.77 -20.47 0.10
N GLN A 126 5.09 -19.38 0.44
CA GLN A 126 5.07 -18.14 -0.35
C GLN A 126 6.20 -17.16 0.01
N GLY A 127 7.03 -17.47 1.01
CA GLY A 127 8.10 -16.57 1.48
C GLY A 127 7.58 -15.28 2.10
N LEU A 128 6.38 -15.31 2.68
CA LEU A 128 5.75 -14.16 3.33
C LEU A 128 6.29 -13.96 4.76
N PRO A 129 6.34 -12.70 5.25
CA PRO A 129 6.89 -12.41 6.57
C PRO A 129 6.04 -12.99 7.69
N LEU A 130 6.63 -13.81 8.55
CA LEU A 130 5.97 -14.52 9.63
C LEU A 130 6.02 -13.76 10.97
N PHE A 131 6.97 -12.83 11.11
CA PHE A 131 7.20 -12.09 12.35
C PHE A 131 7.25 -10.58 12.12
N GLU A 132 6.88 -9.79 13.13
CA GLU A 132 6.89 -8.31 13.06
C GLU A 132 8.29 -7.73 12.79
N GLU A 133 9.33 -8.46 13.18
CA GLU A 133 10.74 -8.13 12.94
C GLU A 133 11.14 -8.29 11.46
N GLU A 134 10.50 -9.19 10.72
CA GLU A 134 10.73 -9.39 9.28
C GLU A 134 9.99 -8.35 8.43
N VAL A 135 8.94 -7.75 9.01
CA VAL A 135 8.09 -6.72 8.42
C VAL A 135 8.76 -5.33 8.54
N SER A 136 9.50 -5.09 9.62
CA SER A 136 10.13 -3.79 9.92
C SER A 136 11.52 -3.57 9.31
N GLY A 137 12.06 -4.54 8.57
CA GLY A 137 13.38 -4.45 7.94
C GLY A 137 14.52 -4.31 8.97
N GLY A 138 15.15 -5.43 9.31
CA GLY A 138 16.41 -5.42 10.04
C GLY A 138 17.55 -4.72 9.30
#